data_AF-A0A3A8RC30-F1
#
_entry.id   AF-A0A3A8RC30-F1
#
_cell.length_a   1.000
_cell.length_b   1.000
_cell.length_c   1.000
_cell.angle_alpha   90.00
_cell.angle_beta   90.00
_cell.angle_gamma   90.00
#
_symmetry.space_group_name_H-M   'P 1'
#
loop_
_entity.id
_entity.type
_entity.pdbx_description
1 polymer ?
#
loop_
_entity_poly.entity_id
_entity_poly.type
_entity_poly.pdbx_seq_one_letter_code
_entity_poly.pdbx_strand_id
1 'polypeptide(L)'
;MTTAHRTLIIIAHAPALTDNDARPIAVVHAMERALPGLRLAWTMSEKEDLIALPQRDEWVAANMKNGGFPFLCNDDDSHLVTVAGLENPNGLAAGSPPHFEIHADLPLDAVGIAGAVDVLAGIAEGASAVWGHATPSGYGGIVAQQFRHPGGELHVPPHGLPSRRLPWDRSTPEVPHFLGWLNYWSAAAAQAIGFPDPTRDAELLSRARRTASGGWVVQLTDAPLELDNPAHLHALLRAYERFPEIGGRTAP
;
A
#
# COMPACT_ATOMS: atom_id res chain seq x y z
N MET A 1 -25.23 1.67 -17.47
CA MET A 1 -24.75 1.07 -16.21
C MET A 1 -23.34 0.58 -16.46
N THR A 2 -22.35 1.42 -16.17
CA THR A 2 -20.94 1.01 -16.10
C THR A 2 -20.81 0.07 -14.91
N THR A 3 -20.41 -1.18 -15.16
CA THR A 3 -20.00 -2.10 -14.11
C THR A 3 -18.90 -1.41 -13.32
N ALA A 4 -19.05 -1.23 -12.01
CA ALA A 4 -17.96 -0.70 -11.19
C ALA A 4 -16.78 -1.67 -11.31
N HIS A 5 -15.74 -1.28 -12.03
CA HIS A 5 -14.53 -2.08 -12.17
C HIS A 5 -13.91 -2.22 -10.79
N ARG A 6 -13.78 -3.46 -10.28
CA ARG A 6 -13.06 -3.70 -9.02
C ARG A 6 -11.61 -3.29 -9.24
N THR A 7 -11.03 -2.57 -8.29
CA THR A 7 -9.65 -2.11 -8.36
C THR A 7 -8.83 -2.76 -7.25
N LEU A 8 -7.55 -2.95 -7.53
CA LEU A 8 -6.55 -3.24 -6.53
C LEU A 8 -5.91 -1.92 -6.11
N ILE A 9 -6.12 -1.55 -4.86
CA ILE A 9 -5.58 -0.33 -4.25
C ILE A 9 -4.22 -0.69 -3.66
N ILE A 10 -3.18 0.02 -4.08
CA ILE A 10 -1.82 -0.11 -3.57
C ILE A 10 -1.43 1.18 -2.85
N ILE A 11 -1.05 1.07 -1.58
CA ILE A 11 -0.59 2.21 -0.79
C ILE A 11 0.78 1.90 -0.20
N ALA A 12 1.71 2.84 -0.33
CA ALA A 12 3.02 2.77 0.28
C ALA A 12 3.30 4.02 1.12
N HIS A 13 3.85 3.82 2.32
CA HIS A 13 4.16 4.88 3.27
C HIS A 13 5.67 5.09 3.33
N ALA A 14 6.12 6.28 2.93
CA ALA A 14 7.52 6.64 2.82
C ALA A 14 7.84 7.89 3.65
N PRO A 15 9.12 8.18 3.94
CA PRO A 15 9.52 9.48 4.49
C PRO A 15 9.05 10.63 3.58
N ALA A 16 8.73 11.79 4.15
CA ALA A 16 8.34 13.00 3.40
C ALA A 16 9.31 13.31 2.24
N LEU A 17 8.78 13.88 1.16
CA LEU A 17 9.59 14.29 0.01
C LEU A 17 10.47 15.49 0.37
N THR A 18 11.67 15.53 -0.19
CA THR A 18 12.52 16.73 -0.14
C THR A 18 12.42 17.51 -1.46
N ASP A 19 12.97 18.74 -1.50
CA ASP A 19 13.04 19.48 -2.76
C ASP A 19 13.86 18.69 -3.80
N ASN A 20 13.39 18.67 -5.06
CA ASN A 20 13.99 17.94 -6.18
C ASN A 20 14.20 16.43 -5.93
N ASP A 21 13.28 15.79 -5.20
CA ASP A 21 13.35 14.37 -4.93
C ASP A 21 13.10 13.51 -6.18
N ALA A 22 13.99 12.54 -6.45
CA ALA A 22 13.89 11.64 -7.60
C ALA A 22 12.85 10.51 -7.41
N ARG A 23 12.35 10.31 -6.18
CA ARG A 23 11.47 9.18 -5.82
C ARG A 23 10.17 9.13 -6.63
N PRO A 24 9.43 10.23 -6.89
CA PRO A 24 8.22 10.17 -7.71
C PRO A 24 8.47 9.60 -9.12
N ILE A 25 9.55 10.04 -9.78
CA ILE A 25 9.94 9.51 -11.10
C ILE A 25 10.35 8.04 -11.00
N ALA A 26 11.08 7.67 -9.94
CA ALA A 26 11.47 6.29 -9.70
C ALA A 26 10.25 5.37 -9.55
N VAL A 27 9.21 5.82 -8.84
CA VAL A 27 7.92 5.12 -8.68
C VAL A 27 7.25 4.92 -10.04
N VAL A 28 7.09 5.97 -10.85
CA VAL A 28 6.48 5.87 -12.18
C VAL A 28 7.20 4.84 -13.04
N HIS A 29 8.53 4.94 -13.13
CA HIS A 29 9.32 4.00 -13.92
C HIS A 29 9.26 2.58 -13.39
N ALA A 30 9.12 2.39 -12.07
CA ALA A 30 8.98 1.06 -11.50
C ALA A 30 7.64 0.43 -11.88
N MET A 31 6.55 1.20 -11.85
CA MET A 31 5.22 0.73 -12.31
C MET A 31 5.24 0.37 -13.80
N GLU A 32 5.81 1.21 -14.66
CA GLU A 32 5.90 0.96 -16.11
C GLU A 32 6.77 -0.28 -16.45
N ARG A 33 7.78 -0.57 -15.62
CA ARG A 33 8.56 -1.82 -15.75
C ARG A 33 7.79 -3.06 -15.28
N ALA A 34 6.97 -2.92 -14.25
CA ALA A 34 6.23 -4.02 -13.64
C ALA A 34 5.00 -4.44 -14.47
N LEU A 35 4.39 -3.52 -15.21
CA LEU A 35 3.21 -3.77 -16.02
C LEU A 35 3.53 -3.59 -17.51
N PRO A 36 3.61 -4.69 -18.29
CA PRO A 36 3.87 -4.61 -19.73
C PRO A 36 2.85 -3.74 -20.45
N GLY A 37 3.34 -2.78 -21.24
CA GLY A 37 2.49 -1.87 -22.02
C GLY A 37 1.93 -0.68 -21.22
N LEU A 38 2.16 -0.61 -19.91
CA LEU A 38 1.75 0.55 -19.12
C LEU A 38 2.58 1.77 -19.50
N ARG A 39 1.88 2.89 -19.78
CA ARG A 39 2.48 4.22 -19.91
C ARG A 39 1.66 5.22 -19.10
N LEU A 40 2.25 5.70 -18.00
CA LEU A 40 1.65 6.72 -17.13
C LEU A 40 2.00 8.11 -17.68
N ALA A 41 1.47 8.47 -18.85
CA ALA A 41 1.82 9.71 -19.55
C ALA A 41 0.68 10.71 -19.64
N TRP A 42 -0.33 10.58 -18.78
CA TRP A 42 -1.48 11.47 -18.74
C TRP A 42 -1.68 12.00 -17.33
N THR A 43 -2.25 13.20 -17.22
CA THR A 43 -2.71 13.79 -15.97
C THR A 43 -4.10 14.36 -16.17
N MET A 44 -4.73 14.83 -15.10
CA MET A 44 -6.06 15.40 -15.13
C MET A 44 -5.99 16.92 -14.94
N SER A 45 -6.70 17.65 -15.78
CA SER A 45 -6.87 19.10 -15.64
C SER A 45 -7.76 19.43 -14.43
N GLU A 46 -7.77 20.69 -14.00
CA GLU A 46 -8.74 21.16 -12.98
C GLU A 46 -10.21 21.00 -13.42
N LYS A 47 -10.46 20.82 -14.72
CA LYS A 47 -11.79 20.57 -15.31
C LYS A 47 -12.05 19.10 -15.57
N GLU A 48 -11.22 18.21 -15.05
CA GLU A 48 -11.30 16.76 -15.22
C GLU A 48 -11.02 16.26 -16.65
N ASP A 49 -10.44 17.10 -17.51
CA ASP A 49 -9.99 16.69 -18.84
C ASP A 49 -8.64 15.96 -18.77
N LEU A 50 -8.48 14.86 -19.54
CA LEU A 50 -7.19 14.18 -19.69
C LEU A 50 -6.22 15.01 -20.53
N ILE A 51 -5.01 15.23 -20.00
CA ILE A 51 -3.92 15.97 -20.64
C ILE A 51 -2.72 15.05 -20.82
N ALA A 52 -2.28 14.87 -22.06
CA ALA A 52 -1.06 14.14 -22.38
C ALA A 52 0.19 14.89 -21.91
N LEU A 53 1.18 14.15 -21.44
CA LEU A 53 2.47 14.64 -20.93
C LEU A 53 3.64 14.09 -21.77
N PRO A 54 3.98 14.70 -22.93
CA PRO A 54 5.08 14.24 -23.78
C PRO A 54 6.44 14.22 -23.06
N GLN A 55 6.69 15.22 -22.20
CA GLN A 55 7.88 15.32 -21.33
C GLN A 55 7.48 15.11 -19.87
N ARG A 56 6.79 14.01 -19.57
CA ARG A 56 6.25 13.71 -18.24
C ARG A 56 7.27 13.89 -17.13
N ASP A 57 8.48 13.36 -17.27
CA ASP A 57 9.42 13.36 -16.14
C ASP A 57 9.84 14.79 -15.76
N GLU A 58 10.07 15.64 -16.76
CA GLU A 58 10.31 17.08 -16.56
C GLU A 58 9.09 17.76 -15.95
N TRP A 59 7.90 17.42 -16.43
CA TRP A 59 6.64 17.97 -15.92
C TRP A 59 6.41 17.58 -14.46
N VAL A 60 6.64 16.31 -14.08
CA VAL A 60 6.50 15.84 -12.70
C VAL A 60 7.49 16.58 -11.81
N ALA A 61 8.78 16.66 -12.19
CA ALA A 61 9.78 17.38 -11.43
C ALA A 61 9.40 18.87 -11.22
N ALA A 62 8.81 19.52 -12.22
CA ALA A 62 8.35 20.91 -12.14
C ALA A 62 7.05 21.09 -11.33
N ASN A 63 6.24 20.04 -11.16
CA ASN A 63 4.92 20.08 -10.51
C ASN A 63 4.86 19.36 -9.16
N MET A 64 6.02 18.99 -8.60
CA MET A 64 6.16 18.61 -7.19
C MET A 64 5.98 19.84 -6.29
N LYS A 65 4.75 20.32 -6.15
CA LYS A 65 4.38 21.41 -5.25
C LYS A 65 3.98 20.85 -3.88
N ASN A 66 4.36 21.55 -2.81
CA ASN A 66 3.96 21.24 -1.43
C ASN A 66 4.25 19.79 -1.00
N GLY A 67 5.39 19.21 -1.42
CA GLY A 67 5.77 17.85 -1.03
C GLY A 67 4.92 16.73 -1.65
N GLY A 68 4.07 17.05 -2.64
CA GLY A 68 3.18 16.09 -3.31
C GLY A 68 3.79 15.43 -4.55
N PHE A 69 3.22 14.29 -4.92
CA PHE A 69 3.44 13.63 -6.21
C PHE A 69 2.18 13.81 -7.05
N PRO A 70 2.27 14.54 -8.19
CA PRO A 70 1.11 14.79 -9.03
C PRO A 70 0.42 13.51 -9.50
N PHE A 71 -0.89 13.62 -9.71
CA PHE A 71 -1.69 12.56 -10.30
C PHE A 71 -1.24 12.25 -11.74
N LEU A 72 -1.06 10.96 -12.01
CA LEU A 72 -0.75 10.42 -13.33
C LEU A 72 -1.63 9.20 -13.62
N CYS A 73 -1.96 8.99 -14.89
CA CYS A 73 -2.66 7.81 -15.37
C CYS A 73 -2.22 7.39 -16.77
N ASN A 74 -2.69 6.22 -17.22
CA ASN A 74 -2.70 5.83 -18.62
C ASN A 74 -3.93 6.36 -19.36
N ASP A 75 -3.94 6.19 -20.69
CA ASP A 75 -5.05 6.50 -21.59
C ASP A 75 -5.75 5.22 -22.03
N ASP A 76 -6.25 4.46 -21.04
CA ASP A 76 -7.11 3.30 -21.27
C ASP A 76 -8.18 3.25 -20.17
N ASP A 77 -9.37 3.76 -20.50
CA ASP A 77 -10.53 3.76 -19.58
C ASP A 77 -10.99 2.35 -19.18
N SER A 78 -10.69 1.32 -19.99
CA SER A 78 -11.09 -0.06 -19.68
C SER A 78 -10.15 -0.72 -18.68
N HIS A 79 -8.90 -0.27 -18.63
CA HIS A 79 -7.84 -0.78 -17.76
C HIS A 79 -7.09 0.38 -17.11
N LEU A 80 -7.84 1.28 -16.48
CA LEU A 80 -7.30 2.50 -15.89
C LEU A 80 -6.32 2.14 -14.77
N VAL A 81 -5.09 2.64 -14.91
CA VAL A 81 -4.05 2.60 -13.88
C VAL A 81 -3.73 4.03 -13.49
N THR A 82 -3.73 4.29 -12.18
CA THR A 82 -3.45 5.62 -11.63
C THR A 82 -2.30 5.57 -10.64
N VAL A 83 -1.63 6.70 -10.46
CA VAL A 83 -0.75 6.93 -9.32
C VAL A 83 -0.78 8.40 -8.92
N ALA A 84 -0.80 8.66 -7.62
CA ALA A 84 -0.62 9.98 -7.04
C ALA A 84 0.05 9.83 -5.67
N GLY A 85 0.48 10.94 -5.08
CA GLY A 85 0.90 10.91 -3.70
C GLY A 85 0.74 12.24 -2.99
N LEU A 86 0.55 12.15 -1.68
CA LEU A 86 0.29 13.29 -0.83
C LEU A 86 1.13 13.17 0.45
N GLU A 87 1.66 14.30 0.89
CA GLU A 87 2.27 14.41 2.21
C GLU A 87 1.19 14.42 3.30
N ASN A 88 1.41 13.62 4.33
CA ASN A 88 0.62 13.62 5.54
C ASN A 88 1.44 14.25 6.68
N PRO A 89 1.04 15.42 7.19
CA PRO A 89 1.80 16.14 8.22
C PRO A 89 1.73 15.47 9.59
N ASN A 90 0.80 14.53 9.80
CA ASN A 90 0.56 13.91 11.11
C ASN A 90 1.51 12.74 11.43
N GLY A 91 2.37 12.36 10.48
CA GLY A 91 3.30 11.22 10.61
C GLY A 91 2.61 9.86 10.73
N LEU A 92 3.41 8.78 10.73
CA LEU A 92 2.92 7.39 10.81
C LEU A 92 2.63 6.89 12.24
N ALA A 93 3.16 7.61 13.23
CA ALA A 93 3.06 7.33 14.65
C ALA A 93 3.10 8.64 15.47
N ALA A 94 2.75 8.57 16.76
CA ALA A 94 2.72 9.74 17.64
C ALA A 94 4.09 10.44 17.70
N GLY A 95 4.13 11.71 17.31
CA GLY A 95 5.37 12.51 17.32
C GLY A 95 6.39 12.13 16.24
N SER A 96 6.03 11.24 15.31
CA SER A 96 6.89 10.93 14.15
C SER A 96 6.89 12.09 13.13
N PRO A 97 7.95 12.23 12.31
CA PRO A 97 8.00 13.22 11.24
C PRO A 97 6.87 13.03 10.21
N PRO A 98 6.55 14.07 9.41
CA PRO A 98 5.67 13.92 8.25
C PRO A 98 6.10 12.76 7.36
N HIS A 99 5.11 12.11 6.74
CA HIS A 99 5.35 11.02 5.80
C HIS A 99 4.64 11.31 4.49
N PHE A 100 5.10 10.63 3.45
CA PHE A 100 4.56 10.71 2.10
C PHE A 100 3.83 9.40 1.78
N GLU A 101 2.60 9.51 1.31
CA GLU A 101 1.78 8.36 0.91
C GLU A 101 1.68 8.33 -0.61
N ILE A 102 2.01 7.17 -1.18
CA ILE A 102 1.80 6.88 -2.60
C ILE A 102 0.56 6.02 -2.70
N HIS A 103 -0.36 6.42 -3.56
CA HIS A 103 -1.61 5.73 -3.85
C HIS A 103 -1.60 5.36 -5.33
N ALA A 104 -1.78 4.08 -5.64
CA ALA A 104 -1.91 3.60 -7.00
C ALA A 104 -3.11 2.66 -7.11
N ASP A 105 -3.91 2.84 -8.16
CA ASP A 105 -5.01 1.94 -8.48
C ASP A 105 -4.66 1.12 -9.71
N LEU A 106 -4.87 -0.19 -9.63
CA LEU A 106 -4.75 -1.12 -10.74
C LEU A 106 -6.11 -1.77 -11.00
N PRO A 107 -6.41 -2.17 -12.24
CA PRO A 107 -7.53 -3.06 -12.52
C PRO A 107 -7.39 -4.38 -11.73
N LEU A 108 -8.46 -4.84 -11.09
CA LEU A 108 -8.48 -6.16 -10.45
C LEU A 108 -8.80 -7.26 -11.48
N ASP A 109 -7.94 -7.37 -12.50
CA ASP A 109 -8.01 -8.36 -13.56
C ASP A 109 -6.77 -9.26 -13.57
N ALA A 110 -6.65 -10.15 -14.56
CA ALA A 110 -5.54 -11.08 -14.66
C ALA A 110 -4.16 -10.38 -14.79
N VAL A 111 -4.09 -9.24 -15.48
CA VAL A 111 -2.83 -8.50 -15.69
C VAL A 111 -2.44 -7.77 -14.41
N GLY A 112 -3.38 -7.07 -13.79
CA GLY A 112 -3.17 -6.37 -12.53
C GLY A 112 -2.79 -7.33 -11.40
N ILE A 113 -3.45 -8.49 -11.30
CA ILE A 113 -3.12 -9.53 -10.32
C ILE A 113 -1.73 -10.11 -10.57
N ALA A 114 -1.39 -10.43 -11.81
CA ALA A 114 -0.08 -10.98 -12.16
C ALA A 114 1.07 -10.00 -11.88
N GLY A 115 0.86 -8.69 -12.09
CA GLY A 115 1.85 -7.64 -11.85
C GLY A 115 1.88 -7.10 -10.42
N ALA A 116 0.88 -7.39 -9.58
CA ALA A 116 0.69 -6.73 -8.28
C ALA A 116 1.92 -6.80 -7.35
N VAL A 117 2.61 -7.95 -7.32
CA VAL A 117 3.81 -8.15 -6.50
C VAL A 117 4.98 -7.29 -6.99
N ASP A 118 5.15 -7.16 -8.31
CA ASP A 118 6.18 -6.32 -8.93
C ASP A 118 5.86 -4.83 -8.78
N VAL A 119 4.60 -4.46 -8.93
CA VAL A 119 4.16 -3.08 -8.75
C VAL A 119 4.32 -2.62 -7.31
N LEU A 120 3.85 -3.40 -6.33
CA LEU A 120 4.03 -3.06 -4.91
C LEU A 120 5.52 -2.97 -4.55
N ALA A 121 6.34 -3.93 -4.98
CA ALA A 121 7.79 -3.87 -4.77
C ALA A 121 8.40 -2.61 -5.41
N GLY A 122 8.03 -2.32 -6.65
CA GLY A 122 8.55 -1.20 -7.42
C GLY A 122 8.19 0.16 -6.81
N ILE A 123 6.93 0.34 -6.42
CA ILE A 123 6.45 1.54 -5.72
C ILE A 123 7.21 1.69 -4.41
N ALA A 124 7.28 0.62 -3.61
CA ALA A 124 7.90 0.68 -2.30
C ALA A 124 9.41 0.99 -2.36
N GLU A 125 10.16 0.32 -3.23
CA GLU A 125 11.59 0.56 -3.42
C GLU A 125 11.83 1.96 -4.02
N GLY A 126 11.04 2.35 -5.03
CA GLY A 126 11.14 3.66 -5.66
C GLY A 126 10.84 4.81 -4.70
N ALA A 127 9.90 4.61 -3.77
CA ALA A 127 9.55 5.59 -2.75
C ALA A 127 10.44 5.56 -1.51
N SER A 128 11.31 4.55 -1.37
CA SER A 128 11.99 4.25 -0.10
C SER A 128 10.98 4.08 1.05
N ALA A 129 9.92 3.33 0.80
CA ALA A 129 8.83 3.12 1.74
C ALA A 129 9.30 2.35 2.99
N VAL A 130 8.69 2.66 4.13
CA VAL A 130 8.84 1.93 5.38
C VAL A 130 8.01 0.65 5.34
N TRP A 131 6.75 0.76 4.90
CA TRP A 131 5.85 -0.36 4.64
C TRP A 131 4.76 0.06 3.64
N GLY A 132 4.05 -0.92 3.08
CA GLY A 132 2.95 -0.70 2.15
C GLY A 132 2.09 -1.96 2.00
N HIS A 133 0.99 -1.86 1.26
CA HIS A 133 0.09 -2.98 1.04
C HIS A 133 -0.62 -2.89 -0.32
N ALA A 134 -1.17 -4.02 -0.76
CA ALA A 134 -2.14 -4.10 -1.85
C ALA A 134 -3.43 -4.75 -1.35
N THR A 135 -4.58 -4.15 -1.64
CA THR A 135 -5.90 -4.61 -1.16
C THR A 135 -6.98 -4.38 -2.21
N PRO A 136 -7.94 -5.29 -2.38
CA PRO A 136 -9.12 -5.03 -3.23
C PRO A 136 -9.93 -3.84 -2.73
N SER A 137 -10.56 -3.12 -3.65
CA SER A 137 -11.48 -2.03 -3.31
C SER A 137 -12.61 -2.51 -2.39
N GLY A 138 -13.00 -1.65 -1.46
CA GLY A 138 -13.94 -1.98 -0.38
C GLY A 138 -13.29 -2.54 0.90
N TYR A 139 -12.09 -3.12 0.83
CA TYR A 139 -11.39 -3.63 2.03
C TYR A 139 -11.05 -2.50 3.03
N GLY A 140 -10.75 -1.30 2.55
CA GLY A 140 -10.52 -0.12 3.40
C GLY A 140 -11.68 0.20 4.34
N GLY A 141 -12.93 -0.03 3.90
CA GLY A 141 -14.11 0.15 4.74
C GLY A 141 -14.20 -0.87 5.88
N ILE A 142 -13.64 -2.07 5.70
CA ILE A 142 -13.52 -3.08 6.77
C ILE A 142 -12.40 -2.69 7.73
N VAL A 143 -11.24 -2.26 7.19
CA VAL A 143 -10.12 -1.76 7.99
C VAL A 143 -10.53 -0.58 8.88
N ALA A 144 -11.35 0.34 8.36
CA ALA A 144 -11.88 1.47 9.11
C ALA A 144 -12.69 1.01 10.34
N GLN A 145 -13.48 -0.05 10.21
CA GLN A 145 -14.26 -0.63 11.31
C GLN A 145 -13.36 -1.31 12.37
N GLN A 146 -12.09 -1.59 12.08
CA GLN A 146 -11.21 -2.17 13.10
C GLN A 146 -10.71 -1.14 14.12
N PHE A 147 -10.80 0.16 13.84
CA PHE A 147 -10.31 1.19 14.75
C PHE A 147 -11.27 1.40 15.93
N ARG A 148 -10.73 1.25 17.16
CA ARG A 148 -11.49 1.53 18.37
C ARG A 148 -11.47 3.03 18.64
N HIS A 149 -12.64 3.67 18.65
CA HIS A 149 -12.75 5.07 19.07
C HIS A 149 -12.74 5.20 20.60
N PRO A 150 -12.04 6.20 21.17
CA PRO A 150 -12.03 6.46 22.60
C PRO A 150 -13.45 6.69 23.13
N GLY A 151 -13.81 6.02 24.23
CA GLY A 151 -15.13 6.14 24.87
C GLY A 151 -16.27 5.35 24.23
N GLY A 152 -16.02 4.61 23.15
CA GLY A 152 -17.01 3.71 22.54
C GLY A 152 -17.19 2.39 23.31
N GLU A 153 -18.35 1.76 23.13
CA GLU A 153 -18.62 0.38 23.57
C GLU A 153 -17.57 -0.61 23.02
N LEU A 154 -17.54 -1.83 23.56
CA LEU A 154 -16.74 -2.92 23.00
C LEU A 154 -17.17 -3.20 21.55
N HIS A 155 -16.49 -2.57 20.61
CA HIS A 155 -16.68 -2.78 19.18
C HIS A 155 -15.97 -4.07 18.76
N VAL A 156 -16.75 -5.07 18.37
CA VAL A 156 -16.25 -6.28 17.72
C VAL A 156 -16.23 -6.01 16.21
N PRO A 157 -15.05 -5.87 15.59
CA PRO A 157 -14.98 -5.63 14.16
C PRO A 157 -15.60 -6.81 13.37
N PRO A 158 -16.09 -6.56 12.15
CA PRO A 158 -16.61 -7.61 11.28
C PRO A 158 -15.61 -8.76 11.07
N HIS A 159 -16.13 -9.94 10.76
CA HIS A 159 -15.34 -11.14 10.41
C HIS A 159 -14.40 -11.65 11.51
N GLY A 160 -14.63 -11.26 12.78
CA GLY A 160 -13.77 -11.66 13.91
C GLY A 160 -12.37 -11.04 13.84
N LEU A 161 -12.20 -9.98 13.02
CA LEU A 161 -10.94 -9.27 12.90
C LEU A 161 -10.60 -8.53 14.20
N PRO A 162 -9.31 -8.35 14.50
CA PRO A 162 -8.91 -7.70 15.73
C PRO A 162 -9.21 -6.20 15.73
N SER A 163 -9.57 -5.67 16.90
CA SER A 163 -9.61 -4.22 17.14
C SER A 163 -8.19 -3.64 17.12
N ARG A 164 -8.08 -2.38 16.70
CA ARG A 164 -6.82 -1.64 16.55
C ARG A 164 -6.85 -0.33 17.31
N ARG A 165 -5.67 0.17 17.64
CA ARG A 165 -5.49 1.53 18.13
C ARG A 165 -5.49 2.52 16.98
N LEU A 166 -5.86 3.77 17.27
CA LEU A 166 -5.79 4.83 16.29
C LEU A 166 -4.33 5.10 15.92
N PRO A 167 -4.05 5.56 14.68
CA PRO A 167 -2.67 5.79 14.21
C PRO A 167 -1.82 6.68 15.14
N TRP A 168 -2.44 7.69 15.77
CA TRP A 168 -1.79 8.63 16.68
C TRP A 168 -1.63 8.13 18.12
N ASP A 169 -2.08 6.91 18.45
CA ASP A 169 -1.85 6.26 19.74
C ASP A 169 -0.69 5.24 19.69
N ARG A 170 0.12 5.28 18.63
CA ARG A 170 1.15 4.28 18.28
C ARG A 170 2.56 4.80 18.49
N SER A 171 3.47 3.89 18.79
CA SER A 171 4.83 4.23 19.19
C SER A 171 5.88 4.16 18.07
N THR A 172 5.65 3.45 16.96
CA THR A 172 6.69 3.23 15.92
C THR A 172 6.14 3.29 14.47
N PRO A 173 6.75 4.10 13.59
CA PRO A 173 6.45 4.15 12.15
C PRO A 173 6.63 2.81 11.41
N GLU A 174 7.54 1.97 11.90
CA GLU A 174 7.97 0.72 11.27
C GLU A 174 6.94 -0.40 11.38
N VAL A 175 6.01 -0.32 12.34
CA VAL A 175 4.97 -1.33 12.51
C VAL A 175 3.78 -0.98 11.60
N PRO A 176 3.37 -1.86 10.66
CA PRO A 176 2.26 -1.58 9.76
C PRO A 176 0.93 -1.34 10.46
N HIS A 177 0.06 -0.54 9.82
CA HIS A 177 -1.26 -0.24 10.37
C HIS A 177 -2.21 -1.43 10.30
N PHE A 178 -2.09 -2.20 9.25
CA PHE A 178 -2.89 -3.39 8.99
C PHE A 178 -2.19 -4.28 7.97
N LEU A 179 -2.79 -5.44 7.72
CA LEU A 179 -2.38 -6.37 6.68
C LEU A 179 -3.34 -6.28 5.49
N GLY A 180 -2.77 -6.21 4.30
CA GLY A 180 -3.47 -6.38 3.02
C GLY A 180 -3.28 -7.77 2.43
N TRP A 181 -3.69 -7.95 1.18
CA TRP A 181 -3.45 -9.17 0.42
C TRP A 181 -1.95 -9.37 0.18
N LEU A 182 -1.31 -8.31 -0.32
CA LEU A 182 0.13 -8.18 -0.39
C LEU A 182 0.58 -7.15 0.64
N ASN A 183 1.76 -7.37 1.20
CA ASN A 183 2.35 -6.51 2.22
C ASN A 183 3.81 -6.29 1.87
N TYR A 184 4.22 -5.02 1.77
CA TYR A 184 5.63 -4.66 1.71
C TYR A 184 6.10 -4.23 3.09
N TRP A 185 7.25 -4.76 3.50
CA TRP A 185 7.95 -4.36 4.71
C TRP A 185 9.39 -4.05 4.36
N SER A 186 9.86 -2.83 4.63
CA SER A 186 11.29 -2.53 4.61
C SER A 186 12.06 -3.44 5.57
N ALA A 187 13.39 -3.47 5.46
CA ALA A 187 14.22 -4.23 6.40
C ALA A 187 13.93 -3.86 7.87
N ALA A 188 13.74 -2.56 8.15
CA ALA A 188 13.41 -2.06 9.48
C ALA A 188 12.00 -2.48 9.93
N ALA A 189 10.99 -2.39 9.05
CA ALA A 189 9.63 -2.85 9.35
C ALA A 189 9.56 -4.36 9.59
N ALA A 190 10.24 -5.14 8.77
CA ALA A 190 10.33 -6.60 8.92
C ALA A 190 10.98 -6.96 10.25
N GLN A 191 12.08 -6.29 10.63
CA GLN A 191 12.72 -6.47 11.93
C GLN A 191 11.78 -6.10 13.08
N ALA A 192 11.07 -4.97 12.98
CA ALA A 192 10.16 -4.50 14.02
C ALA A 192 9.03 -5.49 14.32
N ILE A 193 8.48 -6.16 13.31
CA ILE A 193 7.43 -7.18 13.49
C ILE A 193 7.99 -8.61 13.71
N GLY A 194 9.31 -8.77 13.72
CA GLY A 194 9.99 -10.05 13.89
C GLY A 194 9.83 -11.01 12.72
N PHE A 195 9.85 -10.52 11.48
CA PHE A 195 9.84 -11.30 10.25
C PHE A 195 11.21 -11.26 9.53
N PRO A 196 11.71 -12.38 8.98
CA PRO A 196 11.17 -13.73 9.09
C PRO A 196 11.69 -14.49 10.32
N ASP A 197 10.84 -15.34 10.89
CA ASP A 197 11.17 -16.43 11.79
C ASP A 197 11.06 -17.75 11.00
N PRO A 198 12.18 -18.42 10.64
CA PRO A 198 12.15 -19.64 9.84
C PRO A 198 11.30 -20.78 10.41
N THR A 199 11.10 -20.80 11.73
CA THR A 199 10.33 -21.86 12.41
C THR A 199 8.82 -21.60 12.40
N ARG A 200 8.42 -20.33 12.26
CA ARG A 200 7.01 -19.91 12.31
C ARG A 200 6.46 -19.45 10.98
N ASP A 201 7.33 -19.02 10.07
CA ASP A 201 6.98 -18.29 8.86
C ASP A 201 7.20 -19.10 7.58
N ALA A 202 7.43 -20.41 7.65
CA ALA A 202 7.70 -21.24 6.47
C ALA A 202 6.64 -21.06 5.36
N GLU A 203 5.36 -20.99 5.72
CA GLU A 203 4.26 -20.78 4.77
C GLU A 203 4.21 -19.35 4.21
N LEU A 204 4.56 -18.33 5.00
CA LEU A 204 4.66 -16.95 4.52
C LEU A 204 5.89 -16.79 3.63
N LEU A 205 7.01 -17.41 3.99
CA LEU A 205 8.26 -17.41 3.25
C LEU A 205 8.14 -18.07 1.88
N SER A 206 7.31 -19.11 1.73
CA SER A 206 7.04 -19.70 0.41
C SER A 206 6.31 -18.75 -0.55
N ARG A 207 5.69 -17.69 -0.01
CA ARG A 207 4.98 -16.64 -0.75
C ARG A 207 5.58 -15.25 -0.51
N ALA A 208 6.84 -15.20 -0.06
CA ALA A 208 7.56 -13.98 0.18
C ALA A 208 8.71 -13.81 -0.82
N ARG A 209 8.97 -12.56 -1.21
CA ARG A 209 10.09 -12.19 -2.05
C ARG A 209 10.90 -11.10 -1.38
N ARG A 210 12.21 -11.30 -1.30
CA ARG A 210 13.14 -10.28 -0.81
C ARG A 210 13.34 -9.19 -1.86
N THR A 211 13.38 -7.93 -1.44
CA THR A 211 13.64 -6.77 -2.32
C THR A 211 15.13 -6.43 -2.37
N ALA A 212 15.52 -5.53 -3.29
CA ALA A 212 16.91 -5.13 -3.47
C ALA A 212 17.46 -4.37 -2.24
N SER A 213 16.63 -3.55 -1.60
CA SER A 213 16.96 -2.86 -0.34
C SER A 213 17.00 -3.78 0.89
N GLY A 214 16.67 -5.06 0.73
CA GLY A 214 16.64 -6.05 1.81
C GLY A 214 15.31 -6.12 2.56
N GLY A 215 14.27 -5.41 2.10
CA GLY A 215 12.89 -5.59 2.54
C GLY A 215 12.23 -6.86 1.96
N TRP A 216 10.93 -6.97 2.14
CA TRP A 216 10.12 -8.11 1.77
C TRP A 216 8.79 -7.67 1.16
N VAL A 217 8.35 -8.38 0.12
CA VAL A 217 6.94 -8.42 -0.29
C VAL A 217 6.39 -9.79 0.09
N VAL A 218 5.31 -9.80 0.86
CA VAL A 218 4.69 -11.02 1.41
C VAL A 218 3.23 -11.09 0.95
N GLN A 219 2.89 -12.20 0.30
CA GLN A 219 1.55 -12.52 -0.16
C GLN A 219 0.85 -13.45 0.83
N LEU A 220 -0.33 -13.05 1.33
CA LEU A 220 -1.06 -13.86 2.31
C LEU A 220 -1.80 -15.04 1.68
N THR A 221 -2.32 -14.86 0.47
CA THR A 221 -3.17 -15.83 -0.25
C THR A 221 -2.84 -15.81 -1.74
N ASP A 222 -3.07 -16.90 -2.45
CA ASP A 222 -2.72 -17.00 -3.88
C ASP A 222 -3.58 -16.09 -4.79
N ALA A 223 -4.78 -15.74 -4.33
CA ALA A 223 -5.69 -14.80 -4.97
C ALA A 223 -5.96 -13.58 -4.08
N PRO A 224 -6.42 -12.44 -4.64
CA PRO A 224 -6.78 -11.26 -3.87
C PRO A 224 -7.74 -11.57 -2.71
N LEU A 225 -7.55 -10.87 -1.58
CA LEU A 225 -8.34 -11.12 -0.37
C LEU A 225 -9.84 -10.94 -0.60
N GLU A 226 -10.61 -11.95 -0.18
CA GLU A 226 -12.08 -11.95 -0.20
C GLU A 226 -12.54 -12.49 1.15
N LEU A 227 -13.11 -11.63 1.99
CA LEU A 227 -13.37 -11.99 3.39
C LEU A 227 -14.53 -12.97 3.57
N ASP A 228 -15.41 -13.07 2.58
CA ASP A 228 -16.46 -14.09 2.52
C ASP A 228 -15.90 -15.48 2.17
N ASN A 229 -14.65 -15.55 1.68
CA ASN A 229 -13.94 -16.81 1.51
C ASN A 229 -13.28 -17.22 2.83
N PRO A 230 -13.70 -18.33 3.47
CA PRO A 230 -13.18 -18.74 4.78
C PRO A 230 -11.66 -19.00 4.78
N ALA A 231 -11.09 -19.46 3.66
CA ALA A 231 -9.66 -19.70 3.57
C ALA A 231 -8.86 -18.39 3.59
N HIS A 232 -9.37 -17.35 2.93
CA HIS A 232 -8.74 -16.03 2.92
C HIS A 232 -8.84 -15.36 4.29
N LEU A 233 -10.01 -15.42 4.92
CA LEU A 233 -10.20 -14.92 6.28
C LEU A 233 -9.30 -15.65 7.28
N HIS A 234 -9.19 -16.98 7.18
CA HIS A 234 -8.34 -17.77 8.05
C HIS A 234 -6.86 -17.40 7.90
N ALA A 235 -6.35 -17.25 6.66
CA ALA A 235 -4.98 -16.82 6.40
C ALA A 235 -4.70 -15.43 7.01
N LEU A 236 -5.64 -14.49 6.86
CA LEU A 236 -5.53 -13.16 7.43
C LEU A 236 -5.51 -13.16 8.96
N LEU A 237 -6.40 -13.94 9.59
CA LEU A 237 -6.45 -14.08 11.05
C LEU A 237 -5.16 -14.71 11.61
N ARG A 238 -4.65 -15.78 10.98
CA ARG A 238 -3.36 -16.38 11.35
C ARG A 238 -2.20 -15.41 11.21
N ALA A 239 -2.22 -14.53 10.20
CA ALA A 239 -1.21 -13.49 10.07
C ALA A 239 -1.29 -12.45 11.21
N TYR A 240 -2.49 -12.03 11.63
CA TYR A 240 -2.64 -11.17 12.81
C TYR A 240 -2.23 -11.84 14.12
N GLU A 241 -2.43 -13.15 14.26
CA GLU A 241 -1.92 -13.92 15.41
C GLU A 241 -0.40 -13.97 15.40
N ARG A 242 0.20 -14.14 14.22
CA ARG A 242 1.66 -14.19 14.04
C ARG A 242 2.34 -12.84 14.32
N PHE A 243 1.71 -11.74 13.93
CA PHE A 243 2.26 -10.38 14.08
C PHE A 243 1.41 -9.56 15.04
N PRO A 244 1.51 -9.80 16.36
CA PRO A 244 0.56 -9.25 17.30
C PRO A 244 0.59 -7.73 17.39
N GLU A 245 1.73 -7.12 17.10
CA GLU A 245 1.95 -5.67 17.19
C GLU A 245 1.29 -4.86 16.05
N ILE A 246 0.99 -5.51 14.91
CA ILE A 246 0.36 -4.85 13.76
C ILE A 246 -1.00 -4.28 14.18
N GLY A 247 -1.24 -3.01 13.84
CA GLY A 247 -2.43 -2.28 14.30
C GLY A 247 -2.29 -1.68 15.70
N GLY A 248 -1.07 -1.62 16.25
CA GLY A 248 -0.80 -1.08 17.58
C GLY A 248 -1.39 -1.92 18.69
N ARG A 249 -1.55 -3.23 18.48
CA ARG A 249 -2.06 -4.14 19.51
C ARG A 249 -0.89 -4.58 20.38
N THR A 250 -1.18 -4.86 21.64
CA THR A 250 -0.24 -5.52 22.53
C THR A 250 -0.28 -7.02 22.28
N ALA A 251 0.88 -7.68 22.34
CA ALA A 251 0.92 -9.13 22.44
C ALA A 251 0.07 -9.58 23.65
N PRO A 252 -0.71 -10.67 23.53
CA PRO A 252 -1.46 -11.25 24.65
C PRO A 252 -0.56 -11.61 25.83
#